data_AF-A0A0W0ZPK3-F1
#
_entry.id   AF-A0A0W0ZPK3-F1
#
_cell.length_a   1.000
_cell.length_b   1.000
_cell.length_c   1.000
_cell.angle_alpha   90.00
_cell.angle_beta   90.00
_cell.angle_gamma   90.00
#
_symmetry.space_group_name_H-M   'P 1'
#
loop_
_entity.id
_entity.type
_entity.pdbx_description
1 polymer ?
#
loop_
_entity_poly.entity_id
_entity_poly.type
_entity_poly.pdbx_seq_one_letter_code
_entity_poly.pdbx_strand_id
1 'polypeptide(L)'
;MTKIYAIVKPAYSKMGDSFTDWASYLVSPLHTLAYEQVCGYSLGHDVLFSDTIEEAKKILEDGIKGTKLEANTTTQKAIVELDADDEGNITGFNKIYTPNFDKRFEQAEDRLFKAVRVPKWSERAIDAKNDVTPDALTEMIIQYEQSKKAVAEVKQ
;
A
#
# COMPACT_ATOMS: atom_id res chain seq x y z
N MET A 1 14.72 -15.09 -10.53
CA MET A 1 14.41 -14.00 -9.57
C MET A 1 12.98 -13.54 -9.79
N THR A 2 12.13 -13.93 -8.85
CA THR A 2 10.68 -13.72 -8.88
C THR A 2 10.33 -12.48 -8.05
N LYS A 3 9.15 -11.89 -8.27
CA LYS A 3 8.68 -10.73 -7.50
C LYS A 3 7.42 -11.09 -6.73
N ILE A 4 7.29 -10.56 -5.53
CA ILE A 4 6.08 -10.64 -4.71
C ILE A 4 5.67 -9.22 -4.36
N TYR A 5 4.37 -8.94 -4.39
CA TYR A 5 3.82 -7.61 -4.11
C TYR A 5 3.01 -7.65 -2.82
N ALA A 6 3.45 -6.90 -1.82
CA ALA A 6 2.80 -6.79 -0.53
C ALA A 6 2.05 -5.46 -0.44
N ILE A 7 0.72 -5.51 -0.32
CA ILE A 7 -0.10 -4.35 0.02
C ILE A 7 -0.04 -4.17 1.53
N VAL A 8 0.46 -3.02 1.92
CA VAL A 8 0.72 -2.68 3.31
C VAL A 8 -0.05 -1.42 3.72
N LYS A 9 -0.30 -1.23 5.02
CA LYS A 9 -1.01 -0.07 5.59
C LYS A 9 -0.29 0.46 6.84
N PRO A 10 -0.19 1.79 7.05
CA PRO A 10 0.50 2.37 8.19
C PRO A 10 -0.22 2.02 9.50
N ALA A 11 0.56 1.79 10.56
CA ALA A 11 0.10 1.32 11.88
C ALA A 11 -0.73 2.36 12.64
N TYR A 12 -0.59 3.66 12.32
CA TYR A 12 -1.23 4.75 13.06
C TYR A 12 -2.05 5.71 12.18
N SER A 13 -2.83 5.18 11.24
CA SER A 13 -3.84 6.00 10.55
C SER A 13 -5.01 6.29 11.51
N LYS A 14 -4.90 7.31 12.38
CA LYS A 14 -6.08 7.89 13.04
C LYS A 14 -6.94 8.57 11.96
N MET A 15 -8.13 8.03 11.73
CA MET A 15 -9.18 8.75 11.02
C MET A 15 -9.72 9.84 11.94
N GLY A 16 -9.49 11.10 11.58
CA GLY A 16 -10.18 12.23 12.16
C GLY A 16 -10.56 13.21 11.06
N ASP A 17 -11.84 13.55 10.98
CA ASP A 17 -12.42 14.48 10.00
C ASP A 17 -12.07 15.96 10.29
N SER A 18 -11.04 16.23 11.10
CA SER A 18 -10.71 17.57 11.57
C SER A 18 -9.58 18.21 10.75
N PHE A 19 -9.71 19.50 10.44
CA PHE A 19 -8.67 20.32 9.82
C PHE A 19 -7.35 20.33 10.64
N THR A 20 -7.44 20.02 11.94
CA THR A 20 -6.32 19.86 12.88
C THR A 20 -5.57 18.54 12.72
N ASP A 21 -6.18 17.48 12.19
CA ASP A 21 -5.49 16.22 11.89
C ASP A 21 -4.67 16.27 10.60
N TRP A 22 -4.88 17.26 9.73
CA TRP A 22 -3.98 17.56 8.61
C TRP A 22 -2.74 18.32 9.06
N ALA A 23 -2.80 19.01 10.21
CA ALA A 23 -1.68 19.77 10.74
C ALA A 23 -0.61 18.88 11.41
N SER A 24 -0.95 17.66 11.85
CA SER A 24 0.03 16.65 12.23
C SER A 24 0.81 16.07 11.02
N TYR A 25 0.34 16.30 9.79
CA TYR A 25 1.08 16.03 8.55
C TYR A 25 1.97 17.21 8.09
N LEU A 26 2.04 18.32 8.86
CA LEU A 26 2.93 19.47 8.58
C LEU A 26 4.35 19.29 9.11
N VAL A 27 4.76 18.06 9.44
CA VAL A 27 6.18 17.71 9.50
C VAL A 27 6.54 17.23 8.10
N SER A 28 7.37 18.01 7.39
CA SER A 28 7.89 17.79 6.03
C SER A 28 7.43 16.48 5.35
N PRO A 29 6.66 16.56 4.22
CA PRO A 29 6.27 15.40 3.40
C PRO A 29 7.46 14.62 2.81
N LEU A 30 8.71 14.96 3.15
CA LEU A 30 9.89 14.19 2.79
C LEU A 30 10.49 13.41 3.96
N HIS A 31 10.10 13.66 5.21
CA HIS A 31 10.77 13.07 6.40
C HIS A 31 9.89 12.12 7.21
N THR A 32 8.56 12.31 7.21
CA THR A 32 7.62 11.33 7.79
C THR A 32 7.53 10.04 6.95
N LEU A 33 8.01 10.11 5.70
CA LEU A 33 7.94 9.01 4.74
C LEU A 33 9.05 7.97 4.91
N ALA A 34 10.25 8.25 5.39
CA ALA A 34 11.32 7.23 5.39
C ALA A 34 11.21 6.18 6.52
N TYR A 35 10.69 6.56 7.70
CA TYR A 35 10.66 5.67 8.89
C TYR A 35 9.43 4.74 8.93
N GLU A 36 8.27 5.23 8.50
CA GLU A 36 7.05 4.42 8.48
C GLU A 36 6.93 3.57 7.21
N GLN A 37 7.56 3.94 6.08
CA GLN A 37 7.28 3.39 4.73
C GLN A 37 7.41 1.88 4.55
N VAL A 38 8.24 1.19 5.35
CA VAL A 38 8.41 -0.27 5.22
C VAL A 38 8.05 -1.02 6.51
N CYS A 39 8.15 -0.41 7.70
CA CYS A 39 7.78 -1.04 8.97
C CYS A 39 6.52 -0.48 9.63
N GLY A 40 6.26 0.83 9.53
CA GLY A 40 4.97 1.38 9.96
C GLY A 40 3.84 0.77 9.14
N TYR A 41 4.12 0.46 7.88
CA TYR A 41 3.30 -0.32 6.99
C TYR A 41 3.33 -1.84 7.35
N SER A 42 2.66 -2.22 8.45
CA SER A 42 2.30 -3.59 8.93
C SER A 42 2.72 -4.02 10.35
N LEU A 43 3.06 -3.13 11.28
CA LEU A 43 3.21 -3.51 12.70
C LEU A 43 1.87 -3.52 13.47
N GLY A 44 0.90 -4.31 12.96
CA GLY A 44 -0.40 -4.54 13.61
C GLY A 44 -1.61 -4.77 12.70
N HIS A 45 -1.44 -4.86 11.37
CA HIS A 45 -2.51 -5.07 10.40
C HIS A 45 -2.12 -6.12 9.35
N ASP A 46 -3.11 -6.88 8.86
CA ASP A 46 -2.92 -7.94 7.85
C ASP A 46 -2.32 -7.39 6.55
N VAL A 47 -1.25 -8.03 6.08
CA VAL A 47 -0.62 -7.76 4.78
C VAL A 47 -1.27 -8.64 3.70
N LEU A 48 -1.66 -8.02 2.58
CA LEU A 48 -2.19 -8.76 1.43
C LEU A 48 -1.09 -8.96 0.40
N PHE A 49 -0.87 -10.19 -0.03
CA PHE A 49 0.15 -10.52 -1.02
C PHE A 49 -0.47 -10.80 -2.39
N SER A 50 0.27 -10.48 -3.45
CA SER A 50 -0.10 -10.77 -4.84
C SER A 50 1.14 -11.14 -5.64
N ASP A 51 0.95 -11.99 -6.65
CA ASP A 51 2.04 -12.45 -7.51
C ASP A 51 2.35 -11.45 -8.62
N THR A 52 1.39 -10.58 -8.95
CA THR A 52 1.54 -9.54 -9.98
C THR A 52 1.27 -8.14 -9.44
N ILE A 53 1.96 -7.15 -10.00
CA ILE A 53 1.75 -5.74 -9.63
C ILE A 53 0.38 -5.27 -10.11
N GLU A 54 -0.13 -5.83 -11.20
CA GLU A 54 -1.43 -5.50 -11.77
C GLU A 54 -2.57 -5.89 -10.82
N GLU A 55 -2.51 -7.07 -10.20
CA GLU A 55 -3.48 -7.50 -9.19
C GLU A 55 -3.43 -6.61 -7.96
N ALA A 56 -2.22 -6.33 -7.45
CA ALA A 56 -2.04 -5.46 -6.29
C ALA A 56 -2.56 -4.04 -6.57
N LYS A 57 -2.26 -3.48 -7.75
CA LYS A 57 -2.79 -2.18 -8.19
C LYS A 57 -4.30 -2.20 -8.29
N LYS A 58 -4.89 -3.22 -8.93
CA LYS A 58 -6.33 -3.34 -9.10
C LYS A 58 -7.08 -3.27 -7.76
N ILE A 59 -6.60 -3.98 -6.75
CA ILE A 59 -7.19 -3.95 -5.39
C ILE A 59 -7.25 -2.51 -4.85
N LEU A 60 -6.20 -1.71 -5.03
CA LEU A 60 -6.17 -0.32 -4.57
C LEU A 60 -6.94 0.63 -5.50
N GLU A 61 -6.95 0.39 -6.80
CA GLU A 61 -7.74 1.19 -7.74
C GLU A 61 -9.24 1.06 -7.51
N ASP A 62 -9.71 -0.13 -7.16
CA ASP A 62 -11.11 -0.36 -6.80
C ASP A 62 -11.49 0.42 -5.53
N GLY A 63 -10.60 0.46 -4.54
CA GLY A 63 -10.75 1.30 -3.35
C GLY A 63 -10.78 2.80 -3.66
N ILE A 64 -9.94 3.29 -4.59
CA ILE A 64 -9.94 4.68 -5.05
C ILE A 64 -11.25 5.05 -5.75
N LYS A 65 -11.81 4.15 -6.56
CA LYS A 65 -13.04 4.38 -7.32
C LYS A 65 -14.31 4.30 -6.46
N GLY A 66 -14.20 3.82 -5.23
CA GLY A 66 -15.30 3.74 -4.26
C GLY A 66 -15.74 5.09 -3.68
N THR A 67 -16.19 5.06 -2.44
CA THR A 67 -16.59 6.24 -1.66
C THR A 67 -15.41 7.18 -1.40
N LYS A 68 -15.70 8.42 -0.95
CA LYS A 68 -14.64 9.38 -0.56
C LYS A 68 -13.77 8.82 0.56
N LEU A 69 -14.39 8.13 1.52
CA LEU A 69 -13.69 7.53 2.64
C LEU A 69 -12.75 6.40 2.16
N GLU A 70 -13.26 5.49 1.32
CA GLU A 70 -12.47 4.40 0.74
C GLU A 70 -11.30 4.91 -0.10
N ALA A 71 -11.50 5.98 -0.86
CA ALA A 71 -10.41 6.57 -1.64
C ALA A 71 -9.31 7.12 -0.72
N ASN A 72 -9.69 7.87 0.32
CA ASN A 72 -8.74 8.45 1.27
C ASN A 72 -7.99 7.36 2.07
N THR A 73 -8.67 6.29 2.48
CA THR A 73 -8.00 5.16 3.16
C THR A 73 -7.07 4.41 2.23
N THR A 74 -7.44 4.29 0.96
CA THR A 74 -6.63 3.59 -0.02
C THR A 74 -5.35 4.36 -0.36
N THR A 75 -5.40 5.69 -0.41
CA THR A 75 -4.19 6.53 -0.58
C THR A 75 -3.20 6.45 0.59
N GLN A 76 -3.63 5.93 1.73
CA GLN A 76 -2.75 5.66 2.86
C GLN A 76 -2.06 4.30 2.77
N LYS A 77 -2.40 3.45 1.80
CA LYS A 77 -1.74 2.14 1.60
C LYS A 77 -0.56 2.29 0.65
N ALA A 78 0.31 1.30 0.62
CA ALA A 78 1.37 1.20 -0.38
C ALA A 78 1.51 -0.25 -0.87
N ILE A 79 2.12 -0.43 -2.03
CA ILE A 79 2.55 -1.74 -2.53
C ILE A 79 4.06 -1.80 -2.42
N VAL A 80 4.57 -2.78 -1.70
CA VAL A 80 6.00 -3.07 -1.58
C VAL A 80 6.32 -4.24 -2.49
N GLU A 81 7.23 -4.03 -3.43
CA GLU A 81 7.79 -5.08 -4.27
C GLU A 81 8.98 -5.71 -3.57
N LEU A 82 8.90 -7.03 -3.45
CA LEU A 82 9.85 -7.88 -2.75
C LEU A 82 10.56 -8.76 -3.78
N ASP A 83 11.86 -8.92 -3.59
CA ASP A 83 12.67 -9.87 -4.33
C ASP A 83 12.47 -11.26 -3.75
N ALA A 84 12.23 -12.25 -4.60
CA ALA A 84 12.16 -13.65 -4.22
C ALA A 84 13.17 -14.50 -5.00
N ASP A 85 13.71 -15.51 -4.33
CA ASP A 85 14.50 -16.55 -4.97
C ASP A 85 13.62 -17.44 -5.86
N ASP A 86 14.26 -18.40 -6.53
CA ASP A 86 13.55 -19.31 -7.44
C ASP A 86 12.69 -20.35 -6.67
N GLU A 87 12.83 -20.44 -5.34
CA GLU A 87 11.99 -21.25 -4.46
C GLU A 87 10.78 -20.47 -3.91
N GLY A 88 10.70 -19.16 -4.17
CA GLY A 88 9.63 -18.28 -3.71
C GLY A 88 9.83 -17.74 -2.29
N ASN A 89 11.06 -17.79 -1.76
CA ASN A 89 11.40 -17.17 -0.48
C ASN A 89 11.76 -15.70 -0.70
N ILE A 90 11.23 -14.81 0.15
CA ILE A 90 11.55 -13.38 0.11
C ILE A 90 13.02 -13.18 0.54
N THR A 91 13.78 -12.47 -0.30
CA THR A 91 15.21 -12.21 -0.14
C THR A 91 15.53 -10.73 0.08
N GLY A 92 14.62 -9.81 -0.26
CA GLY A 92 14.87 -8.38 -0.10
C GLY A 92 13.71 -7.48 -0.53
N PHE A 93 13.92 -6.18 -0.32
CA PHE A 93 13.03 -5.10 -0.79
C PHE A 93 13.56 -4.52 -2.09
N ASN A 94 12.67 -4.22 -3.03
CA ASN A 94 13.02 -3.60 -4.31
C ASN A 94 12.41 -2.20 -4.46
N LYS A 95 11.09 -2.11 -4.63
CA LYS A 95 10.39 -0.86 -4.92
C LYS A 95 9.19 -0.66 -4.01
N ILE A 96 8.80 0.60 -3.84
CA ILE A 96 7.53 0.98 -3.25
C ILE A 96 6.69 1.74 -4.27
N TYR A 97 5.43 1.36 -4.38
CA TYR A 97 4.43 2.04 -5.18
C TYR A 97 3.39 2.66 -4.25
N THR A 98 3.21 3.97 -4.36
CA THR A 98 2.22 4.69 -3.57
C THR A 98 1.07 5.17 -4.47
N PRO A 99 -0.19 4.84 -4.10
CA PRO A 99 -1.37 5.30 -4.79
C PRO A 99 -1.74 6.73 -4.40
N ASN A 100 -2.23 7.47 -5.39
CA ASN A 100 -2.93 8.74 -5.24
C ASN A 100 -4.08 8.78 -6.27
N PHE A 101 -4.83 9.87 -6.37
CA PHE A 101 -5.82 10.03 -7.42
C PHE A 101 -5.99 11.48 -7.84
N ASP A 102 -6.31 11.66 -9.13
CA ASP A 102 -6.80 12.93 -9.65
C ASP A 102 -8.33 12.93 -9.60
N LYS A 103 -8.93 14.05 -9.18
CA LYS A 103 -10.37 14.25 -9.30
C LYS A 103 -10.67 14.83 -10.68
N ARG A 104 -11.42 14.08 -11.49
CA ARG A 104 -11.93 14.55 -12.80
C ARG A 104 -13.44 14.62 -12.78
N PHE A 105 -14.01 15.31 -13.75
CA PHE A 105 -15.45 15.41 -13.94
C PHE A 105 -15.79 14.82 -15.30
N GLU A 106 -16.60 13.78 -15.29
CA GLU A 106 -17.11 13.14 -16.51
C GLU A 106 -18.58 13.49 -16.70
N GLN A 107 -19.02 13.53 -17.95
CA GLN A 107 -20.41 13.80 -18.28
C GLN A 107 -21.27 12.60 -17.85
N ALA A 108 -22.23 12.84 -16.98
CA ALA A 108 -23.26 11.88 -16.60
C ALA A 108 -24.46 11.99 -17.56
N GLU A 109 -25.33 10.98 -17.52
CA GLU A 109 -26.64 11.05 -18.13
C GLU A 109 -27.41 12.26 -17.53
N ASP A 110 -28.15 12.99 -18.36
CA ASP A 110 -28.89 14.24 -18.04
C ASP A 110 -28.09 15.56 -17.91
N ARG A 111 -26.95 15.70 -18.61
CA ARG A 111 -26.15 16.96 -18.66
C ARG A 111 -25.57 17.37 -17.29
N LEU A 112 -25.51 16.44 -16.35
CA LEU A 112 -24.82 16.61 -15.07
C LEU A 112 -23.37 16.15 -15.19
N PHE A 113 -22.49 16.65 -14.32
CA PHE A 113 -21.11 16.19 -14.24
C PHE A 113 -20.96 15.30 -13.00
N LYS A 114 -20.41 14.09 -13.19
CA LYS A 114 -20.04 13.19 -12.09
C LYS A 114 -18.57 13.36 -11.78
N ALA A 115 -18.26 13.60 -10.51
CA ALA A 115 -16.88 13.54 -10.04
C ALA A 115 -16.41 12.08 -10.04
N VAL A 116 -15.33 11.81 -10.78
CA VAL A 116 -14.64 10.53 -10.80
C VAL A 116 -13.24 10.68 -10.24
N ARG A 117 -12.74 9.63 -9.59
CA ARG A 117 -11.35 9.56 -9.11
C ARG A 117 -10.58 8.67 -10.05
N VAL A 118 -9.55 9.23 -10.68
CA VAL A 118 -8.66 8.50 -11.58
C VAL A 118 -7.41 8.14 -10.78
N PRO A 119 -7.13 6.84 -10.57
CA PRO A 119 -5.92 6.42 -9.87
C PRO A 119 -4.66 6.94 -10.52
N LYS A 120 -3.68 7.29 -9.68
CA LYS A 120 -2.37 7.78 -10.06
C LYS A 120 -1.33 7.08 -9.19
N TRP A 121 -0.20 6.72 -9.77
CA TRP A 121 0.85 5.97 -9.11
C TRP A 121 2.15 6.75 -9.07
N SER A 122 2.86 6.67 -7.96
CA SER A 122 4.28 7.01 -7.90
C SER A 122 5.09 5.79 -7.49
N GLU A 123 6.29 5.66 -8.06
CA GLU A 123 7.21 4.56 -7.79
C GLU A 123 8.55 5.10 -7.31
N ARG A 124 9.18 4.39 -6.37
CA ARG A 124 10.51 4.72 -5.85
C ARG A 124 11.23 3.42 -5.50
N ALA A 125 12.54 3.36 -5.76
CA ALA A 125 13.38 2.29 -5.23
C ALA A 125 13.52 2.41 -3.71
N ILE A 126 13.50 1.27 -3.01
CA ILE A 126 13.71 1.20 -1.57
C ILE A 126 15.22 1.07 -1.32
N ASP A 127 15.77 1.99 -0.54
CA ASP A 127 17.12 1.85 -0.01
C ASP A 127 17.05 1.09 1.31
N ALA A 128 17.38 -0.20 1.29
CA ALA A 128 17.33 -1.07 2.45
C ALA A 128 18.15 -0.57 3.67
N LYS A 129 19.13 0.33 3.47
CA LYS A 129 19.92 0.90 4.57
C LYS A 129 19.26 2.09 5.24
N ASN A 130 18.44 2.83 4.50
CA ASN A 130 17.92 4.14 4.91
C ASN A 130 16.39 4.14 5.10
N ASP A 131 15.67 3.27 4.39
CA ASP A 131 14.21 3.22 4.35
C ASP A 131 13.62 2.06 5.18
N VAL A 132 14.46 1.17 5.73
CA VAL A 132 14.05 -0.12 6.29
C VAL A 132 14.70 -0.34 7.66
N THR A 133 13.91 -0.79 8.65
CA THR A 133 14.49 -1.19 9.95
C THR A 133 15.11 -2.58 9.87
N PRO A 134 16.08 -2.92 10.74
CA PRO A 134 16.76 -4.22 10.69
C PRO A 134 15.83 -5.44 10.67
N ASP A 135 14.66 -5.36 11.30
CA ASP A 135 13.74 -6.50 11.45
C ASP A 135 12.57 -6.52 10.44
N ALA A 136 12.50 -5.52 9.55
CA ALA A 136 11.39 -5.36 8.60
C ALA A 136 11.22 -6.56 7.66
N LEU A 137 12.35 -7.05 7.13
CA LEU A 137 12.35 -8.13 6.15
C LEU A 137 11.90 -9.43 6.81
N THR A 138 12.37 -9.67 8.04
CA THR A 138 11.98 -10.83 8.85
C THR A 138 10.48 -10.83 9.13
N GLU A 139 9.91 -9.67 9.52
CA GLU A 139 8.46 -9.56 9.75
C GLU A 139 7.67 -9.80 8.45
N MET A 140 8.12 -9.25 7.32
CA MET A 140 7.47 -9.47 6.02
C MET A 140 7.49 -10.95 5.61
N ILE A 141 8.60 -11.65 5.86
CA ILE A 141 8.71 -13.10 5.66
C ILE A 141 7.68 -13.84 6.52
N ILE A 142 7.55 -13.49 7.81
CA ILE A 142 6.59 -14.11 8.73
C ILE A 142 5.15 -13.92 8.23
N GLN A 143 4.78 -12.70 7.86
CA GLN A 143 3.46 -12.36 7.31
C GLN A 143 3.16 -13.14 6.02
N TYR A 144 4.14 -13.26 5.14
CA TYR A 144 3.99 -14.00 3.89
C TYR A 144 3.75 -15.49 4.14
N GLU A 145 4.53 -16.11 5.03
CA GLU A 145 4.35 -17.52 5.39
C GLU A 145 3.01 -17.78 6.12
N GLN A 146 2.55 -16.83 6.95
CA GLN A 146 1.23 -16.90 7.57
C GLN A 146 0.11 -16.81 6.52
N SER A 147 0.24 -15.93 5.53
CA SER A 147 -0.74 -15.79 4.44
C SER A 147 -0.91 -17.08 3.63
N LYS A 148 0.19 -17.81 3.36
CA LYS A 148 0.15 -19.12 2.68
C LYS A 148 -0.62 -20.17 3.49
N LYS A 149 -0.42 -20.20 4.82
CA LYS A 149 -1.11 -21.15 5.72
C LYS A 149 -2.61 -20.89 5.77
N ALA A 150 -3.03 -19.62 5.84
CA ALA A 150 -4.44 -19.26 5.82
C ALA A 150 -5.15 -19.69 4.52
N VAL A 151 -4.47 -19.62 3.36
CA VAL A 151 -5.02 -20.10 2.08
C VAL A 151 -5.15 -21.63 2.05
N ALA A 152 -4.28 -22.37 2.75
CA ALA A 152 -4.33 -23.82 2.81
C ALA A 152 -5.48 -24.35 3.68
N GLU A 153 -5.82 -23.65 4.77
CA GLU A 153 -6.92 -24.03 5.67
C GLU A 153 -8.31 -23.79 5.08
N VAL A 154 -8.47 -22.77 4.22
CA VAL A 154 -9.75 -22.47 3.55
C VAL A 154 -10.10 -23.48 2.44
N LYS A 155 -9.14 -24.31 2.01
CA LYS A 155 -9.31 -25.32 0.95
C LYS A 155 -9.58 -26.74 1.48
N GLN A 156 -9.70 -26.94 2.80
CA GLN A 156 -10.11 -28.20 3.42
C GLN A 156 -11.61 -28.23 3.67
#